data_AF-A0A2I0PHI9-F1
#
_entry.id   AF-A0A2I0PHI9-F1
#
_cell.length_a   1.000
_cell.length_b   1.000
_cell.length_c   1.000
_cell.angle_alpha   90.00
_cell.angle_beta   90.00
_cell.angle_gamma   90.00
#
_symmetry.space_group_name_H-M   'P 1'
#
loop_
_entity.id
_entity.type
_entity.pdbx_description
1 polymer ?
#
loop_
_entity_poly.entity_id
_entity_poly.type
_entity_poly.pdbx_seq_one_letter_code
_entity_poly.pdbx_strand_id
1 'polypeptide(L)'
;MKYSVLALFLLVIAGALIAGCTQSSAPAAPVSTVTENPVVEIAEPVATFALGQEYLHKKYSFTSQKDVFTEQLRVADDPWAIDITVNPTSTDIQNTWFEITAVNLDNSAYSQKFGYGGTNSYDRHQQFPMYNGGPYKFEMKGNLVSVDVIIATRKP
;
A
#
# COMPACT_ATOMS: atom_id res chain seq x y z
N MET A 1 -24.16 36.95 18.02
CA MET A 1 -25.14 36.95 19.13
C MET A 1 -26.51 36.60 18.59
N LYS A 2 -27.03 35.43 18.96
CA LYS A 2 -28.46 35.06 18.96
C LYS A 2 -28.55 33.78 19.81
N TYR A 3 -28.94 33.94 21.06
CA TYR A 3 -29.37 32.85 21.94
C TYR A 3 -30.88 32.67 21.73
N SER A 4 -31.33 31.43 21.55
CA SER A 4 -32.69 30.97 21.88
C SER A 4 -32.56 29.48 22.22
N VAL A 5 -32.50 29.13 23.51
CA VAL A 5 -33.64 28.81 24.40
C VAL A 5 -34.10 27.35 24.15
N LEU A 6 -33.63 26.39 24.95
CA LEU A 6 -34.22 25.90 26.22
C LEU A 6 -35.57 25.19 26.04
N ALA A 7 -35.56 23.86 26.16
CA ALA A 7 -36.44 23.06 27.03
C ALA A 7 -36.18 21.56 26.76
N LEU A 8 -35.75 20.74 27.75
CA LEU A 8 -36.60 20.08 28.76
C LEU A 8 -37.63 19.15 28.06
N PHE A 9 -37.77 17.86 28.35
CA PHE A 9 -37.86 17.23 29.68
C PHE A 9 -38.21 15.72 29.51
N LEU A 10 -37.70 14.86 30.43
CA LEU A 10 -38.38 13.68 31.07
C LEU A 10 -38.79 12.49 30.17
N LEU A 11 -38.88 11.23 30.58
CA LEU A 11 -38.63 10.44 31.80
C LEU A 11 -38.58 8.96 31.28
N VAL A 12 -37.65 8.08 31.68
CA VAL A 12 -37.78 7.02 32.73
C VAL A 12 -39.02 6.11 32.48
N ILE A 13 -38.96 4.77 32.44
CA ILE A 13 -38.82 3.83 33.58
C ILE A 13 -38.72 2.37 33.06
N ALA A 14 -37.79 1.62 33.69
CA ALA A 14 -37.77 0.21 34.15
C ALA A 14 -38.68 -0.86 33.48
N GLY A 15 -38.31 -2.14 33.42
CA GLY A 15 -37.27 -2.93 34.07
C GLY A 15 -37.77 -4.39 34.14
N ALA A 16 -36.87 -5.35 34.32
CA ALA A 16 -37.18 -6.65 34.91
C ALA A 16 -35.89 -7.36 35.31
N LEU A 17 -35.56 -7.29 36.60
CA LEU A 17 -34.72 -8.26 37.29
C LEU A 17 -35.53 -9.55 37.42
N ILE A 18 -34.95 -10.69 37.06
CA ILE A 18 -35.30 -11.97 37.65
C ILE A 18 -34.00 -12.62 38.10
N ALA A 19 -33.79 -12.59 39.40
CA ALA A 19 -32.83 -13.43 40.10
C ALA A 19 -33.38 -14.86 40.18
N GLY A 20 -32.50 -15.86 40.08
CA GLY A 20 -32.87 -17.27 40.25
C GLY A 20 -31.71 -18.21 39.98
N CYS A 21 -30.84 -18.37 40.97
CA CYS A 21 -29.79 -19.38 40.99
C CYS A 21 -30.37 -20.79 40.95
N THR A 22 -29.90 -21.65 40.05
CA THR A 22 -29.76 -23.09 40.31
C THR A 22 -28.40 -23.54 39.79
N GLN A 23 -27.58 -24.04 40.71
CA GLN A 23 -26.36 -24.79 40.40
C GLN A 23 -26.79 -26.11 39.75
N SER A 24 -26.37 -26.34 38.51
CA SER A 24 -26.22 -27.68 37.96
C SER A 24 -24.86 -27.74 37.29
N SER A 25 -23.94 -28.40 37.96
CA SER A 25 -22.59 -28.72 37.51
C SER A 25 -22.66 -29.66 36.31
N ALA A 26 -22.50 -29.11 35.11
CA ALA A 26 -22.17 -29.88 33.91
C ALA A 26 -20.63 -30.04 33.82
N PRO A 27 -20.11 -31.16 33.30
CA PRO A 27 -18.66 -31.39 33.22
C PRO A 27 -18.01 -30.37 32.28
N ALA A 28 -16.86 -29.82 32.69
CA ALA A 28 -16.05 -28.96 31.84
C ALA A 28 -15.62 -29.73 30.58
N ALA A 29 -16.07 -29.27 29.41
CA ALA A 29 -15.47 -29.68 28.15
C ALA A 29 -14.01 -29.19 28.13
N PRO A 30 -13.06 -29.99 27.64
CA PRO A 30 -11.68 -29.55 27.52
C PRO A 30 -11.64 -28.33 26.59
N VAL A 31 -11.15 -27.21 27.12
CA VAL A 31 -10.84 -26.03 26.32
C VAL A 31 -9.69 -26.44 25.41
N SER A 32 -9.98 -26.67 24.13
CA SER A 32 -8.95 -26.81 23.11
C SER A 32 -8.13 -25.52 23.13
N THR A 33 -6.95 -25.60 23.74
CA THR A 33 -5.95 -24.56 23.65
C THR A 33 -5.40 -24.65 22.24
N VAL A 34 -5.98 -23.89 21.31
CA VAL A 34 -5.37 -23.69 20.01
C VAL A 34 -4.16 -22.82 20.28
N THR A 35 -2.99 -23.45 20.36
CA THR A 35 -1.72 -22.75 20.24
C THR A 35 -1.70 -22.18 18.82
N GLU A 36 -2.07 -20.91 18.70
CA GLU A 36 -1.82 -20.14 17.49
C GLU A 36 -0.30 -20.00 17.39
N ASN A 37 0.33 -20.94 16.68
CA ASN A 37 1.70 -20.74 16.23
C ASN A 37 1.66 -19.44 15.43
N PRO A 38 2.48 -18.42 15.76
CA PRO A 38 2.64 -17.31 14.85
C PRO A 38 3.12 -17.91 13.54
N VAL A 39 2.28 -17.84 12.50
CA VAL A 39 2.73 -18.02 11.13
C VAL A 39 3.68 -16.85 10.92
N VAL A 40 4.96 -17.09 11.15
CA VAL A 40 6.01 -16.22 10.64
C VAL A 40 5.88 -16.36 9.14
N GLU A 41 5.17 -15.42 8.51
CA GLU A 41 5.27 -15.20 7.08
C GLU A 41 6.73 -14.80 6.84
N ILE A 42 7.55 -15.79 6.51
CA ILE A 42 8.91 -15.57 6.05
C ILE A 42 8.71 -14.82 4.75
N ALA A 43 8.94 -13.50 4.76
CA ALA A 43 8.97 -12.70 3.55
C ALA A 43 9.93 -13.39 2.59
N GLU A 44 9.39 -13.97 1.51
CA GLU A 44 10.23 -14.60 0.49
C GLU A 44 11.20 -13.54 -0.03
N PRO A 45 12.50 -13.85 -0.14
CA PRO A 45 13.44 -12.91 -0.73
C PRO A 45 12.96 -12.58 -2.14
N VAL A 46 12.55 -11.32 -2.35
CA VAL A 46 12.11 -10.83 -3.65
C VAL A 46 13.29 -11.02 -4.60
N ALA A 47 13.16 -11.96 -5.53
CA ALA A 47 14.20 -12.27 -6.49
C ALA A 47 14.52 -11.00 -7.32
N THR A 48 15.68 -10.42 -7.08
CA THR A 48 16.19 -9.31 -7.88
C THR A 48 16.70 -9.84 -9.22
N PHE A 49 16.31 -9.23 -10.33
CA PHE A 49 16.79 -9.56 -11.67
C PHE A 49 17.72 -8.47 -12.20
N ALA A 50 18.58 -8.83 -13.15
CA ALA A 50 19.48 -7.89 -13.78
C ALA A 50 18.72 -6.97 -14.75
N LEU A 51 19.04 -5.68 -14.72
CA LEU A 51 18.53 -4.71 -15.67
C LEU A 51 19.41 -4.68 -16.93
N GLY A 52 18.77 -4.47 -18.08
CA GLY A 52 19.39 -4.37 -19.39
C GLY A 52 19.45 -2.94 -19.89
N GLN A 53 19.09 -2.74 -21.15
CA GLN A 53 18.97 -1.41 -21.75
C GLN A 53 17.87 -0.59 -21.06
N GLU A 54 18.21 0.63 -20.68
CA GLU A 54 17.33 1.59 -20.03
C GLU A 54 16.51 2.38 -21.05
N TYR A 55 15.22 2.51 -20.77
CA TYR A 55 14.29 3.45 -21.42
C TYR A 55 14.19 4.76 -20.64
N LEU A 56 14.34 4.69 -19.32
CA LEU A 56 14.33 5.82 -18.40
C LEU A 56 15.25 5.51 -17.22
N HIS A 57 16.07 6.49 -16.82
CA HIS A 57 16.73 6.52 -15.53
C HIS A 57 16.70 7.95 -15.01
N LYS A 58 15.92 8.19 -13.96
CA LYS A 58 15.74 9.54 -13.44
C LYS A 58 15.40 9.53 -11.95
N LYS A 59 15.92 10.56 -11.27
CA LYS A 59 15.60 10.84 -9.87
C LYS A 59 14.48 11.85 -9.76
N TYR A 60 13.57 11.59 -8.85
CA TYR A 60 12.44 12.43 -8.50
C TYR A 60 12.49 12.77 -7.01
N SER A 61 11.98 13.93 -6.64
CA SER A 61 11.88 14.37 -5.24
C SER A 61 10.48 14.89 -4.99
N PHE A 62 9.86 14.34 -3.95
CA PHE A 62 8.50 14.65 -3.51
C PHE A 62 8.58 15.22 -2.11
N THR A 63 8.26 16.50 -1.98
CA THR A 63 8.26 17.25 -0.73
C THR A 63 6.85 17.39 -0.16
N SER A 64 5.82 17.24 -1.00
CA SER A 64 4.42 17.36 -0.63
C SER A 64 3.54 16.35 -1.37
N GLN A 65 2.39 15.97 -0.79
CA GLN A 65 1.39 15.10 -1.42
C GLN A 65 0.80 15.67 -2.73
N LYS A 66 1.08 16.94 -3.06
CA LYS A 66 0.64 17.59 -4.30
C LYS A 66 1.64 17.40 -5.44
N ASP A 67 2.83 16.88 -5.15
CA ASP A 67 3.89 16.73 -6.14
C ASP A 67 3.55 15.53 -7.03
N VAL A 68 3.42 15.80 -8.33
CA VAL A 68 3.09 14.80 -9.34
C VAL A 68 4.06 14.94 -10.51
N PHE A 69 4.67 13.84 -10.93
CA PHE A 69 5.45 13.77 -12.14
C PHE A 69 4.81 12.81 -13.12
N THR A 70 4.92 13.10 -14.41
CA THR A 70 4.42 12.23 -15.48
C THR A 70 5.51 12.04 -16.51
N GLU A 71 5.69 10.80 -16.93
CA GLU A 71 6.55 10.44 -18.05
C GLU A 71 5.74 9.62 -19.05
N GLN A 72 6.06 9.75 -20.34
CA GLN A 72 5.50 8.91 -21.40
C GLN A 72 6.63 8.41 -22.29
N LEU A 73 6.69 7.10 -22.48
CA LEU A 73 7.70 6.46 -23.31
C LEU A 73 7.13 5.20 -23.95
N ARG A 74 7.78 4.72 -25.02
CA ARG A 74 7.47 3.43 -25.62
C ARG A 74 8.50 2.41 -25.14
N VAL A 75 8.00 1.28 -24.63
CA VAL A 75 8.78 0.12 -24.25
C VAL A 75 8.70 -0.91 -25.37
N ALA A 76 9.80 -1.61 -25.66
CA ALA A 76 9.79 -2.72 -26.62
C ALA A 76 9.01 -3.92 -26.08
N ASP A 77 8.73 -4.90 -26.94
CA ASP A 77 7.99 -6.12 -26.58
C ASP A 77 8.83 -7.13 -25.78
N ASP A 78 10.11 -6.84 -25.57
CA ASP A 78 10.98 -7.64 -24.70
C ASP A 78 10.54 -7.55 -23.23
N PRO A 79 10.77 -8.60 -22.40
CA PRO A 79 10.55 -8.52 -20.96
C PRO A 79 11.26 -7.31 -20.37
N TRP A 80 10.56 -6.55 -19.55
CA TRP A 80 11.07 -5.30 -18.99
C TRP A 80 10.61 -5.13 -17.56
N ALA A 81 11.11 -4.11 -16.88
CA ALA A 81 10.80 -3.87 -15.48
C ALA A 81 10.84 -2.40 -15.11
N ILE A 82 10.22 -2.12 -13.97
CA ILE A 82 10.37 -0.89 -13.22
C ILE A 82 11.20 -1.24 -11.98
N ASP A 83 12.35 -0.60 -11.80
CA ASP A 83 13.16 -0.65 -10.59
C ASP A 83 13.02 0.69 -9.88
N ILE A 84 12.71 0.63 -8.59
CA ILE A 84 12.58 1.82 -7.75
C ILE A 84 13.48 1.71 -6.53
N THR A 85 14.22 2.78 -6.26
CA THR A 85 14.97 2.95 -5.01
C THR A 85 14.48 4.20 -4.29
N VAL A 86 13.84 4.01 -3.15
CA VAL A 86 13.20 5.04 -2.34
C VAL A 86 14.10 5.45 -1.17
N ASN A 87 14.30 6.76 -1.04
CA ASN A 87 15.01 7.41 0.06
C ASN A 87 14.04 8.32 0.82
N PRO A 88 13.48 7.86 1.96
CA PRO A 88 12.70 8.70 2.87
C PRO A 88 13.49 9.95 3.29
N THR A 89 12.86 11.12 3.21
CA THR A 89 13.45 12.39 3.70
C THR A 89 12.89 12.81 5.05
N SER A 90 11.95 12.03 5.60
CA SER A 90 11.36 12.19 6.93
C SER A 90 11.41 10.88 7.70
N THR A 91 11.40 10.97 9.03
CA THR A 91 11.27 9.83 9.95
C THR A 91 9.81 9.48 10.26
N ASP A 92 8.86 10.31 9.85
CA ASP A 92 7.44 10.04 9.99
C ASP A 92 6.98 9.07 8.90
N ILE A 93 7.02 7.78 9.23
CA ILE A 93 6.70 6.68 8.32
C ILE A 93 5.26 6.76 7.80
N GLN A 94 4.30 7.25 8.61
CA GLN A 94 2.88 7.29 8.24
C GLN A 94 2.61 8.32 7.14
N ASN A 95 3.41 9.39 7.10
CA ASN A 95 3.30 10.45 6.10
C ASN A 95 4.31 10.33 4.96
N THR A 96 5.20 9.33 4.99
CA THR A 96 6.26 9.17 3.99
C THR A 96 5.95 8.03 3.03
N TRP A 97 5.64 8.35 1.78
CA TRP A 97 5.19 7.36 0.80
C TRP A 97 5.52 7.75 -0.64
N PHE A 98 5.50 6.76 -1.53
CA PHE A 98 5.66 6.90 -2.97
C PHE A 98 4.71 5.95 -3.71
N GLU A 99 4.14 6.38 -4.81
CA GLU A 99 3.36 5.55 -5.74
C GLU A 99 3.76 5.88 -7.18
N ILE A 100 3.99 4.84 -7.99
CA ILE A 100 4.06 4.91 -9.44
C ILE A 100 2.92 4.11 -10.05
N THR A 101 2.13 4.76 -10.91
CA THR A 101 1.08 4.13 -11.70
C THR A 101 1.57 4.01 -13.14
N ALA A 102 1.67 2.79 -13.65
CA ALA A 102 2.00 2.49 -15.04
C ALA A 102 0.72 2.14 -15.81
N VAL A 103 0.43 2.87 -16.88
CA VAL A 103 -0.74 2.64 -17.76
C VAL A 103 -0.24 2.34 -19.16
N ASN A 104 -0.59 1.17 -19.70
CA ASN A 104 -0.37 0.87 -21.11
C ASN A 104 -1.41 1.67 -21.94
N LEU A 105 -0.96 2.51 -22.87
CA LEU A 105 -1.85 3.37 -23.65
C LEU A 105 -2.54 2.63 -24.81
N ASP A 106 -2.02 1.48 -25.24
CA ASP A 106 -2.70 0.61 -26.21
C ASP A 106 -3.85 -0.17 -25.54
N ASN A 107 -3.78 -0.40 -24.22
CA ASN A 107 -4.84 -0.99 -23.41
C ASN A 107 -5.01 -0.21 -22.10
N SER A 108 -5.62 0.97 -22.19
CA SER A 108 -5.74 1.91 -21.06
C SER A 108 -6.52 1.39 -19.85
N ALA A 109 -7.28 0.31 -20.02
CA ALA A 109 -7.92 -0.39 -18.90
C ALA A 109 -6.91 -1.15 -18.02
N TYR A 110 -5.72 -1.46 -18.54
CA TYR A 110 -4.65 -2.11 -17.80
C TYR A 110 -3.73 -1.05 -17.16
N SER A 111 -4.01 -0.76 -15.88
CA SER A 111 -3.14 0.04 -15.03
C SER A 111 -2.59 -0.79 -13.88
N GLN A 112 -1.32 -0.65 -13.58
CA GLN A 112 -0.69 -1.25 -12.41
C GLN A 112 -0.10 -0.18 -11.51
N LYS A 113 -0.21 -0.38 -10.21
CA LYS A 113 0.28 0.54 -9.18
C LYS A 113 1.32 -0.15 -8.32
N PHE A 114 2.40 0.55 -8.07
CA PHE A 114 3.53 0.08 -7.28
C PHE A 114 4.02 1.20 -6.37
N GLY A 115 4.71 0.90 -5.27
CA GLY A 115 5.16 1.97 -4.41
C GLY A 115 5.79 1.55 -3.08
N TYR A 116 6.01 2.56 -2.24
CA TYR A 116 6.57 2.44 -0.91
C TYR A 116 5.65 3.13 0.10
N GLY A 117 5.39 2.46 1.22
CA GLY A 117 4.58 2.97 2.32
C GLY A 117 3.10 3.19 1.97
N GLY A 118 2.35 3.76 2.93
CA GLY A 118 0.89 3.85 2.84
C GLY A 118 0.27 2.46 2.86
N THR A 119 -0.26 2.01 1.72
CA THR A 119 -0.82 0.66 1.53
C THR A 119 0.15 -0.32 0.86
N ASN A 120 1.38 0.11 0.54
CA ASN A 120 2.42 -0.71 -0.11
C ASN A 120 3.46 -1.21 0.90
N SER A 121 4.38 -2.08 0.43
CA SER A 121 5.56 -2.49 1.21
C SER A 121 6.41 -1.28 1.63
N TYR A 122 7.14 -1.41 2.74
CA TYR A 122 8.17 -0.46 3.17
C TYR A 122 9.58 -0.85 2.68
N ASP A 123 9.68 -1.74 1.70
CA ASP A 123 10.95 -2.06 1.05
C ASP A 123 11.45 -0.88 0.23
N ARG A 124 12.68 -0.44 0.51
CA ARG A 124 13.26 0.73 -0.16
C ARG A 124 13.72 0.46 -1.58
N HIS A 125 14.07 -0.79 -1.89
CA HIS A 125 14.44 -1.21 -3.23
C HIS A 125 13.46 -2.28 -3.69
N GLN A 126 12.79 -2.03 -4.81
CA GLN A 126 11.75 -2.92 -5.33
C GLN A 126 11.88 -3.00 -6.85
N GLN A 127 11.62 -4.19 -7.37
CA GLN A 127 11.68 -4.49 -8.79
C GLN A 127 10.36 -5.12 -9.24
N PHE A 128 9.73 -4.52 -10.24
CA PHE A 128 8.43 -4.95 -10.75
C PHE A 128 8.58 -5.47 -12.18
N PRO A 129 8.48 -6.80 -12.39
CA PRO A 129 8.54 -7.36 -13.72
C PRO A 129 7.28 -7.02 -14.53
N MET A 130 7.50 -6.66 -15.79
CA MET A 130 6.46 -6.29 -16.75
C MET A 130 6.62 -7.13 -18.02
N TYR A 131 5.49 -7.46 -18.65
CA TYR A 131 5.44 -8.48 -19.71
C TYR A 131 4.84 -8.00 -21.02
N ASN A 132 4.20 -6.83 -21.03
CA ASN A 132 3.57 -6.27 -22.21
C ASN A 132 4.36 -5.04 -22.67
N GLY A 133 4.78 -5.02 -23.93
CA GLY A 133 5.38 -3.84 -24.55
C GLY A 133 4.33 -2.79 -24.92
N GLY A 134 4.80 -1.70 -25.53
CA GLY A 134 3.95 -0.64 -26.06
C GLY A 134 4.20 0.75 -25.46
N PRO A 135 3.35 1.73 -25.79
CA PRO A 135 3.39 3.07 -25.21
C PRO A 135 2.86 3.03 -23.77
N TYR A 136 3.62 3.57 -22.84
CA TYR A 136 3.25 3.67 -21.43
C TYR A 136 3.22 5.12 -20.97
N LYS A 137 2.25 5.43 -20.11
CA LYS A 137 2.25 6.61 -19.25
C LYS A 137 2.54 6.19 -17.81
N PHE A 138 3.53 6.83 -17.21
CA PHE A 138 3.89 6.68 -15.81
C PHE A 138 3.49 7.94 -15.06
N GLU A 139 2.61 7.81 -14.07
CA GLU A 139 2.27 8.89 -13.15
C GLU A 139 2.88 8.55 -11.79
N MET A 140 3.69 9.45 -11.27
CA MET A 140 4.40 9.27 -10.00
C MET A 140 3.95 10.34 -9.01
N LYS A 141 3.64 9.88 -7.80
CA LYS A 141 3.20 10.69 -6.67
C LYS A 141 3.97 10.29 -5.43
N GLY A 142 4.09 11.18 -4.47
CA GLY A 142 4.74 10.85 -3.21
C GLY A 142 4.68 11.99 -2.22
N ASN A 143 5.27 11.75 -1.06
CA ASN A 143 5.41 12.73 -0.01
C ASN A 143 6.65 12.41 0.84
N LEU A 144 7.49 13.41 1.06
CA LEU A 144 8.69 13.32 1.91
C LEU A 144 9.65 12.18 1.49
N VAL A 145 9.86 12.02 0.18
CA VAL A 145 10.73 10.98 -0.40
C VAL A 145 11.52 11.54 -1.58
N SER A 146 12.72 11.01 -1.80
CA SER A 146 13.39 11.06 -3.11
C SER A 146 13.47 9.64 -3.66
N VAL A 147 13.22 9.47 -4.95
CA VAL A 147 13.13 8.15 -5.59
C VAL A 147 13.97 8.14 -6.84
N ASP A 148 14.84 7.14 -6.97
CA ASP A 148 15.48 6.80 -8.24
C ASP A 148 14.60 5.78 -8.96
N VAL A 149 14.22 6.08 -10.20
CA VAL A 149 13.35 5.23 -11.01
C VAL A 149 14.12 4.83 -12.27
N ILE A 150 14.22 3.53 -12.49
CA ILE A 150 14.77 2.95 -13.70
C ILE A 150 13.68 2.13 -14.38
N ILE A 151 13.49 2.36 -15.68
CA ILE A 151 12.66 1.53 -16.55
C ILE A 151 13.60 0.93 -17.58
N ALA A 152 13.73 -0.39 -17.60
CA ALA A 152 14.70 -1.08 -18.43
C ALA A 152 14.19 -2.43 -18.90
N THR A 153 14.79 -2.95 -19.98
CA THR A 153 14.67 -4.38 -20.32
C THR A 153 15.17 -5.25 -19.16
N ARG A 154 14.61 -6.44 -19.02
CA ARG A 154 15.07 -7.44 -18.05
C ARG A 154 16.06 -8.37 -18.73
N LYS A 155 17.14 -8.68 -18.04
CA LYS A 155 17.99 -9.81 -18.38
C LYS A 155 17.63 -10.99 -17.50
N PRO A 156 17.45 -12.19 -18.08
CA PRO A 156 17.28 -13.41 -17.30
C PRO A 156 18.53 -13.72 -16.47
#